data_AF-A0AAP2UT88-F1
#
_entry.id   AF-A0AAP2UT88-F1
#
_cell.length_a   1.000
_cell.length_b   1.000
_cell.length_c   1.000
_cell.angle_alpha   90.00
_cell.angle_beta   90.00
_cell.angle_gamma   90.00
#
_symmetry.space_group_name_H-M   'P 1'
#
loop_
_entity.id
_entity.type
_entity.pdbx_description
1 polymer ?
#
loop_
_entity_poly.entity_id
_entity_poly.type
_entity_poly.pdbx_seq_one_letter_code
_entity_poly.pdbx_strand_id
1 'polypeptide(L)'
;MVVCFCFATPVHADGDPIQVVNNLSDFIFGLIRAIGMILLGFGVVQVGLSLKSHDPSQRANGFLTVAGGIVITFAKEILNIIVGG
;
A
#
# COMPACT_ATOMS: atom_id res chain seq x y z
N MET A 1 18.23 6.89 8.93
CA MET A 1 16.83 6.86 9.41
C MET A 1 16.10 8.08 8.89
N VAL A 2 15.84 8.14 7.58
CA VAL A 2 15.19 9.29 6.90
C VAL A 2 14.18 8.73 5.90
N VAL A 3 13.19 7.97 6.38
CA VAL A 3 12.05 7.50 5.58
C VAL A 3 10.82 7.39 6.50
N CYS A 4 10.47 8.44 7.24
CA CYS A 4 9.26 8.41 8.09
C CYS A 4 8.63 9.78 8.36
N PHE A 5 8.57 10.67 7.37
CA PHE A 5 7.87 11.96 7.53
C PHE A 5 6.96 12.38 6.38
N CYS A 6 6.78 11.58 5.32
CA CYS A 6 6.02 12.00 4.14
C CYS A 6 4.56 11.51 4.05
N PHE A 7 3.99 10.90 5.10
CA PHE A 7 2.62 10.35 5.04
C PHE A 7 1.69 10.78 6.18
N ALA A 8 2.10 11.70 7.05
CA ALA A 8 1.25 12.17 8.13
C ALA A 8 0.53 13.46 7.72
N THR A 9 -0.60 13.33 7.00
CA THR A 9 -1.56 14.43 6.86
C THR A 9 -2.36 14.54 8.17
N PRO A 10 -2.29 15.67 8.91
CA PRO A 10 -3.08 15.85 10.13
C PRO A 10 -4.57 15.95 9.80
N VAL A 11 -5.38 15.07 10.38
CA VAL A 11 -6.86 15.10 10.27
C VAL A 11 -7.37 16.26 11.14
N HIS A 12 -7.86 17.33 10.51
CA HIS A 12 -8.47 18.46 11.21
C HIS A 12 -10.00 18.29 11.20
N ALA A 13 -10.62 18.40 12.37
CA ALA A 13 -12.07 18.41 12.52
C ALA A 13 -12.55 19.86 12.62
N ASP A 14 -12.75 20.51 11.47
CA ASP A 14 -13.33 21.85 11.40
C ASP A 14 -14.72 21.78 10.74
N GLY A 15 -15.71 22.41 11.39
CA GLY A 15 -17.03 22.79 10.86
C GLY A 15 -18.05 21.69 10.55
N ASP A 16 -17.72 20.72 9.71
CA ASP A 16 -18.71 19.87 9.05
C ASP A 16 -18.45 18.35 9.22
N PRO A 17 -19.44 17.57 9.68
CA PRO A 17 -19.26 16.14 9.95
C PRO A 17 -18.89 15.32 8.69
N ILE A 18 -19.32 15.76 7.49
CA ILE A 18 -18.94 15.13 6.23
C ILE A 18 -17.46 15.34 5.91
N GLN A 19 -16.91 16.52 6.23
CA GLN A 19 -15.49 16.82 6.00
C GLN A 19 -14.58 15.93 6.87
N VAL A 20 -14.97 15.68 8.13
CA VAL A 20 -14.25 14.77 9.02
C VAL A 20 -14.19 13.35 8.45
N VAL A 21 -15.31 12.86 7.91
CA VAL A 21 -15.38 11.53 7.29
C VAL A 21 -14.50 11.44 6.04
N ASN A 22 -14.47 12.48 5.21
CA ASN A 22 -13.61 12.53 4.02
C ASN A 22 -12.11 12.51 4.39
N ASN A 23 -11.71 13.33 5.37
CA ASN A 23 -10.31 13.35 5.85
C ASN A 23 -9.90 12.00 6.48
N LEU A 24 -10.83 11.32 7.17
CA LEU A 24 -10.62 9.97 7.68
C LEU A 24 -10.43 8.96 6.54
N SER A 25 -11.27 9.01 5.49
CA SER A 25 -11.14 8.15 4.32
C SER A 25 -9.76 8.31 3.67
N ASP A 26 -9.30 9.55 3.49
CA ASP A 26 -7.97 9.85 2.96
C ASP A 26 -6.84 9.30 3.83
N PHE A 27 -6.96 9.45 5.14
CA PHE A 27 -6.00 8.88 6.09
C PHE A 27 -5.93 7.35 6.01
N ILE A 28 -7.08 6.67 5.97
CA ILE A 28 -7.16 5.21 5.87
C ILE A 28 -6.55 4.72 4.55
N PHE A 29 -6.86 5.37 3.43
CA PHE A 29 -6.21 5.03 2.16
C PHE A 29 -4.70 5.32 2.16
N GLY A 30 -4.26 6.34 2.89
CA GLY A 30 -2.85 6.59 3.16
C GLY A 30 -2.17 5.43 3.89
N LEU A 31 -2.82 4.89 4.94
CA LEU A 31 -2.33 3.70 5.65
C LEU A 31 -2.30 2.45 4.76
N ILE A 32 -3.35 2.21 3.98
CA ILE A 32 -3.40 1.07 3.04
C ILE A 32 -2.26 1.15 2.03
N ARG A 33 -1.99 2.34 1.48
CA ARG A 33 -0.87 2.57 0.56
C ARG A 33 0.48 2.33 1.23
N ALA A 34 0.66 2.79 2.46
CA ALA A 34 1.87 2.54 3.23
C ALA A 34 2.11 1.03 3.47
N ILE A 35 1.06 0.28 3.81
CA ILE A 35 1.12 -1.19 3.95
C ILE A 35 1.49 -1.85 2.62
N GLY A 36 0.89 -1.41 1.50
CA GLY A 36 1.22 -1.90 0.16
C GLY A 36 2.71 -1.74 -0.19
N MET A 37 3.29 -0.58 0.14
CA MET A 37 4.72 -0.30 -0.08
C MET A 37 5.63 -1.22 0.77
N ILE A 38 5.23 -1.53 2.00
CA ILE A 38 5.97 -2.47 2.88
C ILE A 38 5.93 -3.89 2.31
N LEU A 39 4.76 -4.35 1.86
CA LEU A 39 4.59 -5.67 1.25
C LEU A 39 5.36 -5.78 -0.07
N LEU A 40 5.43 -4.70 -0.85
CA LEU A 40 6.24 -4.65 -2.07
C LEU A 40 7.73 -4.81 -1.75
N GLY A 41 8.23 -4.09 -0.74
CA GLY A 41 9.60 -4.25 -0.24
C GLY A 41 9.89 -5.68 0.24
N PHE A 42 8.97 -6.29 0.99
CA PHE A 42 9.11 -7.66 1.46
C PHE A 42 9.05 -8.69 0.32
N GLY A 43 8.15 -8.50 -0.65
CA GLY A 43 8.04 -9.35 -1.84
C GLY A 43 9.31 -9.32 -2.68
N VAL A 44 9.95 -8.16 -2.83
CA VAL A 44 11.25 -8.04 -3.54
C VAL A 44 12.35 -8.82 -2.83
N VAL A 45 12.41 -8.78 -1.49
CA VAL A 45 13.37 -9.57 -0.71
C VAL A 45 13.13 -11.08 -0.91
N GLN A 46 11.87 -11.52 -0.92
CA GLN A 46 11.53 -12.92 -1.20
C GLN A 46 11.95 -13.34 -2.60
N VAL A 47 11.70 -12.50 -3.62
CA VAL A 47 12.16 -12.76 -4.99
C VAL A 47 13.70 -12.81 -5.02
N GLY A 48 14.42 -11.90 -4.37
CA GLY A 48 15.88 -11.90 -4.31
C GLY A 48 16.46 -13.16 -3.65
N LEU A 49 15.87 -13.63 -2.55
CA LEU A 49 16.27 -14.88 -1.91
C LEU A 49 15.93 -16.10 -2.76
N SER A 50 14.80 -16.08 -3.47
CA SER A 50 14.38 -17.15 -4.36
C SER A 50 15.32 -17.36 -5.57
N LEU A 51 16.05 -16.31 -5.99
CA LEU A 51 17.09 -16.41 -7.01
C LEU A 51 18.33 -17.18 -6.51
N LYS A 52 18.61 -17.14 -5.21
CA LYS A 52 19.74 -17.88 -4.59
C LYS A 52 19.40 -19.36 -4.34
N SER A 53 18.14 -19.67 -4.02
CA SER A 53 17.73 -21.01 -3.61
C SER A 53 17.22 -21.92 -4.75
N HIS A 54 17.10 -21.41 -5.99
CA HIS A 54 16.64 -22.14 -7.19
C HIS A 54 15.31 -22.91 -7.02
N ASP A 55 14.55 -22.58 -5.97
CA ASP A 55 13.32 -23.27 -5.60
C ASP A 55 12.11 -22.58 -6.26
N PRO A 56 11.36 -23.28 -7.14
CA PRO A 56 10.25 -22.68 -7.89
C PRO A 56 9.16 -22.10 -6.99
N SER A 57 8.96 -22.71 -5.81
CA SER A 57 7.93 -22.30 -4.85
C SER A 57 8.21 -20.93 -4.23
N GLN A 58 9.47 -20.64 -3.86
CA GLN A 58 9.88 -19.35 -3.33
C GLN A 58 9.77 -18.23 -4.38
N ARG A 59 10.05 -18.56 -5.64
CA ARG A 59 9.89 -17.62 -6.76
C ARG A 59 8.43 -17.25 -6.96
N ALA A 60 7.54 -18.25 -6.97
CA ALA A 60 6.10 -18.04 -7.12
C ALA A 60 5.52 -17.22 -5.95
N ASN A 61 5.86 -17.56 -4.71
CA ASN A 61 5.36 -16.86 -3.52
C ASN A 61 5.90 -15.43 -3.41
N GLY A 62 7.17 -15.21 -3.77
CA GLY A 62 7.75 -13.88 -3.85
C GLY A 62 7.05 -13.02 -4.89
N PHE A 63 6.77 -13.57 -6.09
CA PHE A 63 6.08 -12.85 -7.15
C PHE A 63 4.62 -12.53 -6.79
N LEU A 64 3.90 -13.46 -6.16
CA LEU A 64 2.55 -13.24 -5.63
C LEU A 64 2.52 -12.12 -4.59
N THR A 65 3.52 -12.07 -3.70
CA THR A 65 3.65 -11.01 -2.68
C THR A 65 3.90 -9.65 -3.32
N VAL A 66 4.74 -9.58 -4.36
CA VAL A 66 4.98 -8.34 -5.12
C VAL A 66 3.71 -7.88 -5.83
N ALA A 67 3.01 -8.78 -6.52
CA ALA A 67 1.76 -8.47 -7.22
C ALA A 67 0.68 -7.98 -6.23
N GLY A 68 0.52 -8.66 -5.10
CA GLY A 68 -0.40 -8.23 -4.03
C GLY A 68 -0.02 -6.85 -3.46
N GLY A 69 1.27 -6.61 -3.21
CA GLY A 69 1.77 -5.31 -2.73
C GLY A 69 1.47 -4.17 -3.71
N ILE A 70 1.61 -4.39 -5.01
CA ILE A 70 1.26 -3.41 -6.05
C ILE A 70 -0.23 -3.09 -6.00
N VAL A 71 -1.10 -4.11 -6.02
CA VAL A 71 -2.56 -3.92 -6.00
C VAL A 71 -3.00 -3.15 -4.74
N ILE A 72 -2.45 -3.49 -3.58
CA ILE A 72 -2.76 -2.81 -2.30
C ILE A 72 -2.29 -1.35 -2.34
N THR A 73 -1.09 -1.07 -2.88
CA THR A 73 -0.55 0.29 -3.00
C THR A 73 -1.46 1.20 -3.82
N PHE A 74 -2.08 0.65 -4.87
CA PHE A 74 -2.97 1.38 -5.76
C PHE A 74 -4.46 1.19 -5.46
N ALA A 75 -4.83 0.61 -4.30
CA ALA A 75 -6.21 0.29 -3.97
C ALA A 75 -7.17 1.50 -4.07
N LYS A 76 -6.73 2.70 -3.64
CA LYS A 76 -7.53 3.93 -3.79
C LYS A 76 -7.76 4.33 -5.25
N GLU A 77 -6.71 4.23 -6.07
CA GLU A 77 -6.81 4.58 -7.49
C GLU A 77 -7.68 3.57 -8.25
N ILE A 78 -7.55 2.28 -7.94
CA ILE A 78 -8.41 1.23 -8.49
C ILE A 78 -9.87 1.48 -8.11
N LEU A 79 -10.14 1.83 -6.85
CA LEU A 79 -11.49 2.13 -6.41
C LEU A 79 -12.07 3.35 -7.15
N ASN A 80 -11.29 4.42 -7.31
CA ASN A 80 -11.74 5.61 -8.05
C ASN A 80 -12.06 5.30 -9.52
N ILE A 81 -11.27 4.43 -10.16
CA ILE A 81 -11.52 3.99 -11.54
C ILE A 81 -12.82 3.18 -11.63
N ILE A 82 -13.10 2.30 -10.67
CA ILE A 82 -14.30 1.44 -10.66
C ILE A 82 -15.56 2.23 -10.33
N VAL A 83 -15.47 3.16 -9.38
CA VAL A 83 -16.60 4.00 -8.94
C VAL A 83 -16.89 5.10 -9.96
N GLY A 84 -16.01 5.31 -10.95
CA GLY A 84 -16.23 6.23 -12.06
C GLY A 84 -16.24 7.69 -11.61
N GLY A 85 -15.30 8.05 -10.72
CA GLY A 85 -15.14 9.43 -10.25
C GLY A 85 -15.07 10.46 -11.37
#